data_AF-A0A8S3QYN9-F1
#
_entry.id   AF-A0A8S3QYN9-F1
#
_cell.length_a   1.000
_cell.length_b   1.000
_cell.length_c   1.000
_cell.angle_alpha   90.00
_cell.angle_beta   90.00
_cell.angle_gamma   90.00
#
_symmetry.space_group_name_H-M   'P 1'
#
loop_
_entity.id
_entity.type
_entity.pdbx_description
1 polymer ?
#
loop_
_entity_poly.entity_id
_entity_poly.type
_entity_poly.pdbx_seq_one_letter_code
_entity_poly.pdbx_strand_id
1 'polypeptide(L)'
;MKDYVQHVLVTIKDLKLSRDHKTIDIKSYKQSIGAIKTNCDKHGQQLYLYCPSHLMPCCNECISTNHSKCTGIKSLTSVVEKTQVEKSKESVEKDINSILHLLDKMVNNKSTNIKTGEQQCEGIKESIHKIRQKMNKHLDQLEEKLCQETNELLDQVKSTARDFISEVKEEKTKKFKNRNIE
;
A
#
# COMPACT_ATOMS: atom_id res chain seq x y z
N MET A 1 -3.28 18.81 12.55
CA MET A 1 -3.85 18.81 11.19
C MET A 1 -4.52 17.46 11.00
N LYS A 2 -5.84 17.43 10.82
CA LYS A 2 -6.62 16.20 10.58
C LYS A 2 -6.93 16.17 9.09
N ASP A 3 -6.27 15.30 8.33
CA ASP A 3 -6.51 15.17 6.90
C ASP A 3 -7.79 14.37 6.66
N TYR A 4 -8.76 15.07 6.06
CA TYR A 4 -10.07 14.57 5.67
C TYR A 4 -9.91 13.81 4.34
N VAL A 5 -9.89 12.48 4.37
CA VAL A 5 -9.91 11.67 3.15
C VAL A 5 -11.37 11.55 2.70
N GLN A 6 -11.72 12.33 1.68
CA GLN A 6 -13.04 12.33 1.08
C GLN A 6 -13.20 11.06 0.23
N HIS A 7 -13.85 10.04 0.80
CA HIS A 7 -14.24 8.84 0.06
C HIS A 7 -15.27 9.21 -1.01
N VAL A 8 -14.89 9.12 -2.29
CA VAL A 8 -15.84 9.20 -3.40
C VAL A 8 -16.54 7.84 -3.50
N LEU A 9 -17.73 7.75 -2.91
CA LEU A 9 -18.64 6.61 -3.08
C LEU A 9 -19.26 6.66 -4.48
N VAL A 10 -18.64 5.95 -5.44
CA VAL A 10 -19.29 5.67 -6.72
C VAL A 10 -20.34 4.60 -6.47
N THR A 11 -21.59 5.02 -6.33
CA THR A 11 -22.72 4.09 -6.15
C THR A 11 -23.16 3.61 -7.53
N ILE A 12 -22.67 2.47 -7.99
CA ILE A 12 -23.15 1.87 -9.23
C ILE A 12 -24.42 1.08 -8.90
N LYS A 13 -25.57 1.75 -8.98
CA LYS A 13 -26.88 1.08 -8.93
C LYS A 13 -27.05 0.27 -10.22
N ASP A 14 -27.39 -0.99 -10.06
CA ASP A 14 -27.94 -1.91 -11.07
C ASP A 14 -26.97 -2.58 -12.08
N LEU A 15 -25.82 -3.08 -11.62
CA LEU A 15 -25.06 -4.10 -12.38
C LEU A 15 -25.51 -5.52 -12.02
N LYS A 16 -26.41 -6.10 -12.82
CA LYS A 16 -26.59 -7.56 -12.86
C LYS A 16 -25.52 -8.16 -13.76
N LEU A 17 -24.46 -8.69 -13.16
CA LEU A 17 -23.40 -9.42 -13.87
C LEU A 17 -23.83 -10.87 -14.11
N SER A 18 -23.67 -11.35 -15.35
CA SER A 18 -23.87 -12.74 -15.75
C SER A 18 -22.66 -13.58 -15.30
N ARG A 19 -22.91 -14.82 -14.84
CA ARG A 19 -21.93 -15.66 -14.11
C ARG A 19 -20.81 -16.28 -14.96
N ASP A 20 -20.90 -16.25 -16.29
CA ASP A 20 -20.00 -17.05 -17.15
C ASP A 20 -19.24 -16.19 -18.17
N HIS A 21 -18.31 -15.36 -17.70
CA HIS A 21 -17.35 -14.68 -18.58
C HIS A 21 -16.22 -15.65 -18.94
N LYS A 22 -16.43 -16.50 -19.96
CA LYS A 22 -15.33 -17.25 -20.57
C LYS A 22 -14.57 -16.33 -21.53
N THR A 23 -13.33 -16.00 -21.18
CA THR A 23 -12.41 -15.30 -22.09
C THR A 23 -12.04 -16.24 -23.23
N ILE A 24 -12.29 -15.81 -24.45
CA ILE A 24 -11.90 -16.51 -25.68
C ILE A 24 -10.87 -15.66 -26.42
N ASP A 25 -9.85 -16.32 -26.95
CA ASP A 25 -8.80 -15.69 -27.74
C ASP A 25 -9.38 -15.04 -29.02
N ILE A 26 -8.81 -13.90 -29.43
CA ILE A 26 -9.28 -13.12 -30.57
C ILE A 26 -9.19 -13.92 -31.89
N LYS A 27 -8.23 -14.85 -32.04
CA LYS A 27 -8.14 -15.72 -33.22
C LYS A 27 -9.28 -16.74 -33.23
N SER A 28 -9.58 -17.34 -32.07
CA SER A 28 -10.71 -18.25 -31.89
C SER A 28 -12.05 -17.55 -32.14
N TYR A 29 -12.19 -16.31 -31.68
CA TYR A 29 -13.36 -15.47 -31.94
C TYR A 29 -13.55 -15.19 -33.44
N LYS A 30 -12.46 -14.83 -34.16
CA LYS A 30 -12.50 -14.60 -35.61
C LYS A 30 -12.86 -15.87 -36.40
N GLN A 31 -12.38 -17.04 -35.99
CA GLN A 31 -12.78 -18.32 -36.58
C GLN A 31 -14.28 -18.62 -36.35
N SER A 32 -14.84 -18.28 -35.19
CA SER A 32 -16.28 -18.43 -34.92
C SER A 32 -17.17 -17.42 -35.67
N ILE A 33 -16.66 -16.24 -36.03
CA ILE A 33 -17.38 -15.25 -36.85
C ILE A 33 -17.49 -15.69 -38.32
N GLY A 34 -16.56 -16.51 -38.82
CA GLY A 34 -16.64 -17.06 -40.19
C GLY A 34 -17.86 -17.96 -40.44
N ALA A 35 -18.54 -18.40 -39.37
CA ALA A 35 -19.75 -19.21 -39.41
C ALA A 35 -20.96 -18.45 -38.85
N ILE A 36 -21.15 -17.17 -39.23
CA ILE A 36 -22.42 -16.49 -38.97
C ILE A 36 -23.51 -17.28 -39.67
N LYS A 37 -24.26 -18.08 -38.90
CA LYS A 37 -25.42 -18.79 -39.41
C LYS A 37 -26.42 -17.73 -39.86
N THR A 38 -26.62 -17.65 -41.17
CA THR A 38 -27.64 -16.80 -41.77
C THR A 38 -29.04 -17.38 -41.58
N ASN A 39 -29.13 -18.64 -41.15
CA ASN A 39 -30.37 -19.42 -41.07
C ASN A 39 -30.61 -19.92 -39.65
N CYS A 40 -31.88 -20.06 -39.29
CA CYS A 40 -32.34 -20.55 -38.01
C CYS A 40 -32.05 -22.04 -37.87
N ASP A 41 -31.43 -22.45 -36.77
CA ASP A 41 -31.13 -23.85 -36.48
C ASP A 41 -32.37 -24.75 -36.32
N LYS A 42 -33.51 -24.16 -35.94
CA LYS A 42 -34.75 -24.90 -35.72
C LYS A 42 -35.64 -24.99 -36.96
N HIS A 43 -35.63 -23.94 -37.78
CA HIS A 43 -36.61 -23.77 -38.86
C HIS A 43 -35.96 -23.65 -40.25
N GLY A 44 -34.63 -23.60 -40.34
CA GLY A 44 -33.89 -23.46 -41.61
C GLY A 44 -34.06 -22.12 -42.33
N GLN A 45 -34.96 -21.25 -41.87
CA GLN A 45 -35.27 -19.95 -42.47
C GLN A 45 -34.21 -18.88 -42.14
N GLN A 46 -34.07 -17.90 -43.02
CA GLN A 46 -33.13 -16.79 -42.82
C GLN A 46 -33.45 -16.00 -41.54
N LEU A 47 -32.40 -15.59 -40.83
CA LEU A 47 -32.47 -14.72 -39.66
C LEU A 47 -32.43 -13.25 -40.11
N TYR A 48 -33.56 -12.55 -40.02
CA TYR A 48 -33.66 -11.13 -40.38
C TYR A 48 -34.39 -10.28 -39.33
N LEU A 49 -34.83 -10.90 -38.23
CA LEU A 49 -35.46 -10.22 -37.10
C LEU A 49 -34.58 -10.34 -35.87
N TYR A 50 -34.79 -9.46 -34.90
CA TYR A 50 -34.09 -9.43 -33.62
C TYR A 50 -35.10 -9.29 -32.49
N CYS A 51 -34.98 -10.16 -31.49
CA CYS A 51 -35.78 -10.12 -30.28
C CYS A 51 -35.00 -9.40 -29.17
N PRO A 52 -35.40 -8.18 -28.74
CA PRO A 52 -34.68 -7.45 -27.69
C PRO A 52 -34.78 -8.11 -26.32
N SER A 53 -35.89 -8.80 -26.02
CA SER A 53 -36.10 -9.46 -24.73
C SER A 53 -35.11 -10.61 -24.49
N HIS A 54 -34.61 -11.23 -25.55
CA HIS A 54 -33.70 -12.38 -25.50
C HIS A 54 -32.33 -12.08 -26.13
N LEU A 55 -32.14 -10.85 -26.62
CA LEU A 55 -30.92 -10.36 -27.26
C LEU A 55 -30.39 -11.26 -28.40
N MET A 56 -31.29 -11.83 -29.21
CA MET A 56 -30.91 -12.81 -30.24
C MET A 56 -31.61 -12.59 -31.60
N PRO A 57 -30.98 -12.97 -32.72
CA PRO A 57 -31.60 -12.96 -34.04
C PRO A 57 -32.60 -14.13 -34.20
N CYS A 58 -33.71 -13.87 -34.91
CA CYS A 58 -34.81 -14.80 -35.11
C CYS A 58 -35.28 -14.82 -36.59
N CYS A 59 -35.86 -15.94 -37.02
CA CYS A 59 -36.70 -16.02 -38.22
C CYS A 59 -38.17 -15.74 -37.86
N ASN A 60 -39.04 -15.55 -38.85
CA ASN A 60 -40.49 -15.32 -38.65
C ASN A 60 -41.14 -16.40 -37.78
N GLU A 61 -40.82 -17.66 -38.05
CA GLU A 61 -41.46 -18.79 -37.37
C GLU A 61 -41.10 -18.86 -35.88
N CYS A 62 -39.86 -18.51 -35.51
CA CYS A 62 -39.46 -18.33 -34.12
C CYS A 62 -40.31 -17.27 -33.40
N ILE A 63 -40.69 -16.20 -34.11
CA ILE A 63 -41.47 -15.11 -33.52
C ILE A 63 -42.92 -15.52 -33.33
N SER A 64 -43.50 -16.19 -34.30
CA SER A 64 -44.88 -16.68 -34.20
C SER A 64 -45.04 -17.77 -33.14
N THR A 65 -44.01 -18.58 -32.88
CA THR A 65 -44.09 -19.72 -31.96
C THR A 65 -43.56 -19.40 -30.56
N ASN A 66 -42.27 -19.08 -30.46
CA ASN A 66 -41.55 -19.01 -29.19
C ASN A 66 -41.43 -17.58 -28.64
N HIS A 67 -41.50 -16.57 -29.51
CA HIS A 67 -41.38 -15.16 -29.12
C HIS A 67 -42.66 -14.36 -29.35
N SER A 68 -43.82 -15.02 -29.43
CA SER A 68 -45.10 -14.37 -29.74
C SER A 68 -45.55 -13.36 -28.69
N LYS A 69 -45.08 -13.53 -27.44
CA LYS A 69 -45.31 -12.60 -26.32
C LYS A 69 -44.21 -11.54 -26.18
N CYS A 70 -43.15 -11.60 -26.98
CA CYS A 70 -42.07 -10.61 -26.92
C CYS A 70 -42.50 -9.34 -27.64
N THR A 71 -42.31 -8.19 -27.00
CA THR A 71 -42.64 -6.90 -27.59
C THR A 71 -41.41 -6.25 -28.22
N GLY A 72 -41.65 -5.37 -29.20
CA GLY A 72 -40.58 -4.56 -29.79
C GLY A 72 -39.59 -5.32 -30.68
N ILE A 73 -40.03 -6.40 -31.33
CA ILE A 73 -39.27 -7.07 -32.38
C ILE A 73 -38.82 -6.05 -33.44
N LYS A 74 -37.53 -6.09 -33.79
CA LYS A 74 -36.92 -5.19 -34.78
C LYS A 74 -36.36 -5.99 -35.94
N SER A 75 -36.17 -5.36 -37.09
CA SER A 75 -35.34 -5.95 -38.13
C SER A 75 -33.89 -6.01 -37.66
N LEU A 76 -33.20 -7.08 -38.05
CA LEU A 76 -31.79 -7.27 -37.72
C LEU A 76 -30.94 -6.16 -38.34
N THR A 77 -31.27 -5.71 -39.55
CA THR A 77 -30.62 -4.57 -40.22
C THR A 77 -30.76 -3.28 -39.41
N SER A 78 -31.93 -2.98 -38.87
CA SER A 78 -32.15 -1.79 -38.02
C SER A 78 -31.33 -1.83 -36.74
N VAL A 79 -31.14 -3.02 -36.15
CA VAL A 79 -30.32 -3.19 -34.95
C VAL A 79 -28.85 -3.04 -35.31
N VAL A 80 -28.41 -3.69 -36.39
CA VAL A 80 -27.03 -3.59 -36.89
C VAL A 80 -26.68 -2.14 -37.18
N GLU A 81 -27.48 -1.42 -37.97
CA GLU A 81 -27.28 0.00 -38.27
C GLU A 81 -27.20 0.84 -36.99
N LYS A 82 -28.09 0.63 -36.01
CA LYS A 82 -28.04 1.36 -34.73
C LYS A 82 -26.83 1.01 -33.87
N THR A 83 -26.32 -0.22 -33.95
CA THR A 83 -25.10 -0.64 -33.26
C THR A 83 -23.82 -0.24 -34.00
N GLN A 84 -23.91 -0.05 -35.31
CA GLN A 84 -22.84 0.31 -36.24
C GLN A 84 -22.72 1.82 -36.41
N VAL A 85 -23.71 2.61 -35.97
CA VAL A 85 -23.54 4.04 -35.66
C VAL A 85 -22.66 4.15 -34.41
N GLU A 86 -21.36 4.06 -34.70
CA GLU A 86 -20.18 4.12 -33.86
C GLU A 86 -20.17 5.33 -32.92
N LYS A 87 -20.76 5.17 -31.73
CA LYS A 87 -20.41 5.97 -30.55
C LYS A 87 -20.21 5.14 -29.30
N SER A 88 -20.74 3.91 -29.24
CA SER A 88 -20.63 3.08 -28.03
C SER A 88 -19.29 2.37 -27.92
N LYS A 89 -18.79 1.77 -29.01
CA LYS A 89 -17.51 1.02 -28.96
C LYS A 89 -16.30 1.93 -28.74
N GLU A 90 -16.17 3.01 -29.52
CA GLU A 90 -15.09 3.98 -29.35
C GLU A 90 -15.12 4.66 -27.98
N SER A 91 -16.31 4.98 -27.46
CA SER A 91 -16.45 5.51 -26.11
C SER A 91 -16.00 4.52 -25.05
N VAL A 92 -16.41 3.25 -25.17
CA VAL A 92 -16.00 2.20 -24.23
C VAL A 92 -14.49 1.95 -24.30
N GLU A 93 -13.89 1.92 -25.50
CA GLU A 93 -12.43 1.81 -25.66
C GLU A 93 -11.70 3.00 -25.03
N LYS A 94 -12.23 4.21 -25.19
CA LYS A 94 -11.68 5.43 -24.56
C LYS A 94 -11.78 5.39 -23.04
N ASP A 95 -12.91 4.91 -22.51
CA ASP A 95 -13.13 4.77 -21.07
C ASP A 95 -12.18 3.71 -20.48
N ILE A 96 -12.01 2.57 -21.15
CA ILE A 96 -11.05 1.52 -20.77
C ILE A 96 -9.63 2.09 -20.75
N ASN A 97 -9.20 2.77 -21.81
CA ASN A 97 -7.87 3.36 -21.87
C ASN A 97 -7.65 4.41 -20.78
N SER A 98 -8.68 5.19 -20.45
CA SER A 98 -8.62 6.17 -19.35
C SER A 98 -8.47 5.49 -18.00
N ILE A 99 -9.21 4.39 -17.76
CA ILE A 99 -9.10 3.58 -16.54
C ILE A 99 -7.70 2.96 -16.44
N LEU A 100 -7.17 2.38 -17.52
CA LEU A 100 -5.83 1.80 -17.55
C LEU A 100 -4.76 2.85 -17.19
N HIS A 101 -4.84 4.04 -17.77
CA HIS A 101 -3.93 5.14 -17.45
C HIS A 101 -4.03 5.58 -15.97
N LEU A 102 -5.25 5.64 -15.42
CA LEU A 102 -5.44 5.94 -13.99
C LEU A 102 -4.85 4.86 -13.08
N LEU A 103 -4.98 3.58 -13.46
CA LEU A 103 -4.39 2.46 -12.74
C LEU A 103 -2.86 2.54 -12.76
N ASP A 104 -2.24 2.82 -13.91
CA ASP A 104 -0.80 3.02 -14.02
C ASP A 104 -0.31 4.17 -13.13
N LYS A 105 -1.03 5.29 -13.14
CA LYS A 105 -0.71 6.43 -12.26
C LYS A 105 -0.83 6.05 -10.77
N MET A 106 -1.86 5.28 -10.39
CA MET A 106 -2.00 4.80 -9.02
C MET A 106 -0.87 3.86 -8.60
N VAL A 107 -0.48 2.93 -9.47
CA VAL A 107 0.66 2.01 -9.23
C VAL A 107 1.96 2.82 -9.05
N ASN A 108 2.22 3.77 -9.94
CA ASN A 108 3.43 4.61 -9.87
C ASN A 108 3.45 5.49 -8.61
N ASN A 109 2.31 6.07 -8.23
CA ASN A 109 2.19 6.84 -7.00
C ASN A 109 2.43 5.97 -5.76
N LYS A 110 1.85 4.76 -5.71
CA LYS A 110 2.08 3.83 -4.61
C LYS A 110 3.53 3.38 -4.52
N SER A 111 4.17 3.08 -5.65
CA SER A 111 5.60 2.73 -5.71
C SER A 111 6.48 3.87 -5.20
N THR A 112 6.20 5.11 -5.62
CA THR A 112 6.91 6.30 -5.14
C THR A 112 6.73 6.49 -3.64
N ASN A 113 5.50 6.35 -3.13
CA ASN A 113 5.23 6.49 -1.69
C ASN A 113 5.96 5.42 -0.86
N ILE A 114 6.04 4.18 -1.35
CA ILE A 114 6.80 3.12 -0.67
C ILE A 114 8.27 3.51 -0.58
N LYS A 115 8.90 3.92 -1.70
CA LYS A 115 10.30 4.35 -1.72
C LYS A 115 10.57 5.52 -0.78
N THR A 116 9.70 6.53 -0.79
CA THR A 116 9.82 7.68 0.12
C THR A 116 9.69 7.24 1.58
N GLY A 117 8.74 6.34 1.89
CA GLY A 117 8.57 5.80 3.24
C GLY A 117 9.77 4.99 3.71
N GLU A 118 10.38 4.18 2.84
CA GLU A 118 11.61 3.44 3.12
C GLU A 118 12.77 4.40 3.43
N GLN A 119 12.97 5.43 2.61
CA GLN A 119 14.00 6.45 2.84
C GLN A 119 13.80 7.20 4.17
N GLN A 120 12.56 7.53 4.51
CA GLN A 120 12.23 8.17 5.79
C GLN A 120 12.53 7.23 6.97
N CYS A 121 12.19 5.94 6.86
CA CYS A 121 12.51 4.95 7.89
C CYS A 121 14.02 4.83 8.12
N GLU A 122 14.81 4.77 7.06
CA GLU A 122 16.27 4.72 7.18
C GLU A 122 16.84 6.00 7.80
N GLY A 123 16.35 7.18 7.39
CA GLY A 123 16.75 8.45 8.01
C GLY A 123 16.42 8.55 9.51
N ILE A 124 15.28 7.98 9.93
CA ILE A 124 14.91 7.88 11.34
C ILE A 124 15.85 6.91 12.08
N LYS A 125 16.15 5.74 11.51
CA LYS A 125 17.08 4.76 12.11
C LYS A 125 18.47 5.37 12.32
N GLU A 126 18.99 6.08 11.32
CA GLU A 126 20.27 6.79 11.45
C GLU A 126 20.23 7.87 12.53
N SER A 127 19.12 8.61 12.63
CA SER A 127 18.95 9.65 13.65
C SER A 127 18.92 9.06 15.06
N ILE A 128 18.19 7.95 15.26
CA ILE A 128 18.18 7.20 16.51
C ILE A 128 19.59 6.72 16.86
N HIS A 129 20.32 6.18 15.89
CA HIS A 129 21.69 5.72 16.11
C HIS A 129 22.61 6.86 16.55
N LYS A 130 22.55 8.02 15.87
CA LYS A 130 23.33 9.22 16.22
C LYS A 130 23.00 9.73 17.63
N ILE A 131 21.72 9.75 18.01
CA ILE A 131 21.30 10.15 19.37
C ILE A 131 21.87 9.18 20.40
N ARG A 132 21.76 7.87 20.17
CA ARG A 132 22.28 6.85 21.08
C ARG A 132 23.79 6.95 21.26
N GLN A 133 24.54 7.16 20.18
CA GLN A 133 25.98 7.39 20.25
C GLN A 133 26.33 8.63 21.09
N LYS A 134 25.59 9.73 20.90
CA LYS A 134 25.79 10.96 21.69
C LYS A 134 25.49 10.74 23.17
N MET A 135 24.42 10.02 23.50
CA MET A 135 24.07 9.68 24.88
C MET A 135 25.17 8.85 25.53
N ASN A 136 25.62 7.78 24.88
CA ASN A 136 26.69 6.93 25.40
C ASN A 136 27.96 7.74 25.66
N LYS A 137 28.41 8.55 24.69
CA LYS A 137 29.58 9.40 24.87
C LYS A 137 29.44 10.35 26.06
N HIS A 138 28.24 10.88 26.30
CA HIS A 138 28.00 11.76 27.44
C HIS A 138 28.02 11.00 28.78
N LEU A 139 27.48 9.78 28.80
CA LEU A 139 27.56 8.90 29.96
C LEU A 139 29.00 8.50 30.27
N ASP A 140 29.80 8.16 29.27
CA ASP A 140 31.23 7.83 29.43
C ASP A 140 32.00 9.02 30.05
N GLN A 141 31.72 10.24 29.58
CA GLN A 141 32.32 11.46 30.14
C GLN A 141 31.90 11.73 31.59
N LEU A 142 30.65 11.47 31.93
CA LEU A 142 30.15 11.61 33.30
C LEU A 142 30.79 10.58 34.22
N GLU A 143 30.92 9.33 33.77
CA GLU A 143 31.59 8.26 34.49
C GLU A 143 33.05 8.63 34.77
N GLU A 144 33.79 9.05 33.75
CA GLU A 144 35.19 9.46 33.89
C GLU A 144 35.36 10.59 34.91
N LYS A 145 34.49 11.61 34.83
CA LYS A 145 34.52 12.74 35.75
C LYS A 145 34.23 12.31 37.20
N LEU A 146 33.21 11.48 37.42
CA LEU A 146 32.87 11.00 38.75
C LEU A 146 33.98 10.10 39.34
N CYS A 147 34.63 9.29 38.50
CA CYS A 147 35.79 8.50 38.91
C CYS A 147 36.97 9.39 39.30
N GLN A 148 37.26 10.45 38.55
CA GLN A 148 38.30 11.42 38.89
C GLN A 148 38.00 12.11 40.23
N GLU A 149 36.80 12.66 40.40
CA GLU A 149 36.38 13.31 41.66
C GLU A 149 36.47 12.35 42.86
N THR A 150 36.07 11.09 42.68
CA THR A 150 36.16 10.06 43.72
C THR A 150 37.61 9.77 44.11
N ASN A 151 38.51 9.67 43.13
CA ASN A 151 39.92 9.44 43.38
C ASN A 151 40.59 10.63 44.08
N GLU A 152 40.26 11.86 43.67
CA GLU A 152 40.75 13.07 44.31
C GLU A 152 40.33 13.14 45.79
N LEU A 153 39.04 12.87 46.08
CA LEU A 153 38.53 12.80 47.44
C LEU A 153 39.22 11.70 48.25
N LEU A 154 39.42 10.52 47.66
CA LEU A 154 40.12 9.42 48.31
C LEU A 154 41.57 9.79 48.66
N ASP A 155 42.27 10.48 47.76
CA ASP A 155 43.65 10.90 48.00
C ASP A 155 43.75 12.01 49.05
N GLN A 156 42.79 12.95 49.08
CA GLN A 156 42.66 13.92 50.17
C GLN A 156 42.48 13.23 51.52
N VAL A 157 41.53 12.28 51.63
CA VAL A 157 41.29 11.53 52.87
C VAL A 157 42.54 10.74 53.29
N LYS A 158 43.24 10.09 52.35
CA LYS A 158 44.49 9.38 52.63
C LYS A 158 45.60 10.31 53.11
N SER A 159 45.68 11.53 52.58
CA SER A 159 46.66 12.53 53.02
C SER A 159 46.37 12.96 54.45
N THR A 160 45.14 13.40 54.73
CA THR A 160 44.73 13.82 56.08
C THR A 160 44.93 12.72 57.11
N ALA A 161 44.60 11.47 56.76
CA ALA A 161 44.83 10.33 57.65
C ALA A 161 46.33 10.10 57.92
N ARG A 162 47.20 10.26 56.91
CA ARG A 162 48.65 10.15 57.07
C ARG A 162 49.23 11.25 57.94
N ASP A 163 48.76 12.49 57.77
CA ASP A 163 49.19 13.64 58.55
C ASP A 163 48.81 13.43 60.03
N PHE A 164 47.55 13.06 60.29
CA PHE A 164 47.08 12.72 61.64
C PHE A 164 47.88 11.57 62.29
N ILE A 165 48.14 10.48 61.56
CA ILE A 165 48.97 9.37 62.07
C ILE A 165 50.36 9.85 62.46
N SER A 166 50.95 10.76 61.67
CA SER A 166 52.28 11.30 61.92
C SER A 166 52.30 12.17 63.18
N GLU A 167 51.32 13.06 63.34
CA GLU A 167 51.13 13.87 64.54
C GLU A 167 50.99 13.01 65.81
N VAL A 168 50.14 11.97 65.77
CA VAL A 168 49.94 11.06 66.91
C VAL A 168 51.24 10.30 67.27
N LYS A 169 52.04 9.91 66.28
CA LYS A 169 53.34 9.25 66.53
C LYS A 169 54.36 10.20 67.18
N GLU A 170 54.39 11.45 66.75
CA GLU A 170 55.26 12.47 67.34
C GLU A 170 54.86 12.81 68.79
N GLU A 171 53.57 13.00 69.04
CA GLU A 171 53.00 13.18 70.39
C GLU A 171 53.41 12.03 71.32
N LYS A 172 53.26 10.79 70.86
CA LYS A 172 53.60 9.59 71.63
C LYS A 172 55.08 9.53 71.98
N THR A 173 55.95 9.85 71.02
CA THR A 173 57.42 9.83 71.24
C THR A 173 57.87 10.96 72.18
N LYS A 174 57.27 12.15 72.11
CA LYS A 174 57.51 13.24 73.07
C LYS A 174 57.12 12.86 74.49
N LYS A 175 55.92 12.30 74.70
CA LYS A 175 55.44 11.83 76.00
C LYS A 175 56.30 10.71 76.61
N PHE A 176 56.82 9.82 75.76
CA PHE A 176 57.70 8.74 76.22
C PHE A 176 59.08 9.25 76.66
N LYS A 177 59.65 10.24 75.97
CA LYS A 177 60.91 10.88 76.37
C LYS A 177 60.80 11.65 77.69
N ASN A 178 59.70 12.35 77.92
CA ASN A 178 59.49 13.10 79.17
C ASN A 178 59.28 12.21 80.40
N ARG A 179 58.81 10.96 80.23
CA ARG A 179 58.62 10.01 81.35
C ARG A 179 59.89 9.29 81.82
N ASN A 180 60.99 9.37 81.07
CA ASN A 180 62.26 8.71 81.42
C ASN A 180 63.27 9.67 82.08
N ILE A 181 62.84 10.88 82.47
CA ILE A 181 63.67 11.94 83.07
C ILE A 181 63.25 12.23 84.53
N GLU A 182 62.22 11.57 85.05
CA GLU A 182 61.84 11.55 86.48
C GLU A 182 62.24 10.21 87.11
#